data_AF-A0A1P8F967-F1
#
_entry.id   AF-A0A1P8F967-F1
#
_cell.length_a   1.000
_cell.length_b   1.000
_cell.length_c   1.000
_cell.angle_alpha   90.00
_cell.angle_beta   90.00
_cell.angle_gamma   90.00
#
_symmetry.space_group_name_H-M   'P 1'
#
loop_
_entity.id
_entity.type
_entity.pdbx_description
1 polymer ?
#
loop_
_entity_poly.entity_id
_entity_poly.type
_entity_poly.pdbx_seq_one_letter_code
_entity_poly.pdbx_strand_id
1 'polypeptide(L)'
;MARLIIGIILTVLALFLLLFTIQNYFGYQVELEPAAANMVLIVTGLPGFLLAAGGVVLIFSYSKRSRQSLPRHDIRVGNSQPGRTLYCRNCGGQLNTNSNYCPKCGTNALA
;
A
#
# COMPACT_ATOMS: atom_id res chain seq x y z
N MET A 1 -8.73 11.82 1.79
CA MET A 1 -7.98 12.81 2.58
C MET A 1 -8.43 12.85 4.03
N ALA A 2 -9.73 13.01 4.32
CA ALA A 2 -10.27 13.13 5.68
C ALA A 2 -9.80 12.03 6.67
N ARG A 3 -9.74 10.76 6.24
CA ARG A 3 -9.31 9.65 7.10
C ARG A 3 -7.85 9.74 7.55
N LEU A 4 -6.96 10.28 6.70
CA LEU A 4 -5.55 10.50 7.04
C LEU A 4 -5.42 11.66 8.02
N ILE A 5 -6.15 12.75 7.78
CA ILE A 5 -6.19 13.93 8.66
C ILE A 5 -6.67 13.53 10.06
N ILE A 6 -7.74 12.73 10.17
CA ILE A 6 -8.24 12.22 11.45
C ILE A 6 -7.15 11.40 12.17
N GLY A 7 -6.46 10.51 11.46
CA GLY A 7 -5.36 9.73 12.04
C GLY A 7 -4.22 10.59 12.59
N ILE A 8 -3.82 11.64 11.86
CA ILE A 8 -2.79 12.58 12.32
C ILE A 8 -3.26 13.33 13.56
N ILE A 9 -4.47 13.87 13.56
CA ILE A 9 -5.03 14.62 14.70
C ILE A 9 -5.07 13.75 15.96
N LEU A 10 -5.57 12.51 15.84
CA LEU A 10 -5.61 11.56 16.95
C LEU A 10 -4.21 11.26 17.49
N THR A 11 -3.22 11.12 16.61
CA THR A 11 -1.83 10.82 17.01
C THR A 11 -1.19 12.01 17.71
N VAL A 12 -1.42 13.24 17.24
CA VAL A 12 -0.92 14.47 17.87
C VAL A 12 -1.55 14.66 19.26
N LEU A 13 -2.87 14.46 19.37
CA LEU A 13 -3.58 14.57 20.64
C LEU A 13 -3.11 13.50 21.64
N ALA A 14 -2.90 12.27 21.16
CA ALA A 14 -2.35 11.18 21.98
C ALA A 14 -0.93 11.49 22.47
N LEU A 15 -0.06 12.02 21.61
CA LEU A 15 1.29 12.42 21.97
C LEU A 15 1.27 13.50 23.06
N PHE A 16 0.39 14.50 22.94
CA PHE A 16 0.21 15.53 23.96
C PHE A 16 -0.18 14.92 25.31
N LEU A 17 -1.17 14.03 25.35
CA LEU A 17 -1.60 13.35 26.58
C LEU A 17 -0.48 12.52 27.21
N LEU A 18 0.34 11.84 26.39
CA LEU A 18 1.49 11.07 26.89
C LEU A 18 2.56 11.98 27.49
N LEU A 19 2.89 13.10 26.84
CA LEU A 19 3.85 14.07 27.39
C LEU A 19 3.35 14.71 28.68
N PHE A 20 2.05 15.00 28.77
CA PHE A 20 1.41 15.44 30.01
C PHE A 20 1.52 14.37 31.10
N THR A 21 1.19 13.13 30.78
CA THR A 21 1.29 11.99 31.70
C THR A 21 2.71 11.83 32.24
N ILE A 22 3.72 11.91 31.36
CA ILE A 22 5.13 11.77 31.75
C ILE A 22 5.54 12.88 32.73
N GLN A 23 5.25 14.13 32.43
CA GLN A 23 5.61 15.26 33.29
C GLN A 23 4.94 15.17 34.66
N ASN A 24 3.64 14.84 34.69
CA ASN A 24 2.90 14.69 35.95
C ASN A 24 3.39 13.47 36.74
N TYR A 25 3.72 12.37 36.08
CA TYR A 25 4.24 11.17 36.73
C TYR A 25 5.54 11.44 37.47
N PHE A 26 6.49 12.14 36.85
CA PHE A 26 7.74 12.49 37.51
C PHE A 26 7.55 13.48 38.66
N GLY A 27 6.61 14.43 38.56
CA GLY A 27 6.25 15.33 39.66
C GLY A 27 5.81 14.56 40.92
N TYR A 28 4.82 13.66 40.77
CA TYR A 28 4.30 12.89 41.91
C TYR A 28 5.32 11.95 42.55
N GLN A 29 6.31 11.46 41.80
CA GLN A 29 7.39 10.65 42.37
C GLN A 29 8.32 11.46 43.27
N VAL A 30 8.56 12.74 42.94
CA VAL A 30 9.38 13.64 43.77
C VAL A 30 8.63 14.03 45.05
N GLU A 31 7.30 14.10 45.00
CA GLU A 31 6.43 14.46 46.13
C GLU A 31 6.03 13.26 47.03
N LEU A 32 6.62 12.07 46.83
CA LEU A 32 6.39 10.83 47.61
C LEU A 32 4.94 10.30 47.63
N GLU A 33 4.13 10.61 46.62
CA GLU A 33 2.77 10.08 46.48
C GLU A 33 2.66 9.07 45.31
N PRO A 34 3.14 7.81 45.49
CA PRO A 34 3.16 6.82 44.42
C PRO A 34 1.74 6.37 43.99
N ALA A 35 0.75 6.51 44.89
CA ALA A 35 -0.63 6.22 44.57
C ALA A 35 -1.18 7.21 43.52
N ALA A 36 -0.88 8.51 43.63
CA ALA A 36 -1.29 9.53 42.68
C ALA A 36 -0.60 9.34 41.31
N ALA A 37 0.69 8.99 41.31
CA ALA A 37 1.44 8.70 40.09
C ALA A 37 0.80 7.56 39.28
N ASN A 38 0.37 6.49 39.95
CA ASN A 38 -0.30 5.35 39.29
C ASN A 38 -1.69 5.73 38.76
N MET A 39 -2.43 6.61 39.43
CA MET A 39 -3.72 7.08 38.93
C MET A 39 -3.57 7.85 37.62
N VAL A 40 -2.56 8.72 37.50
CA VAL A 40 -2.30 9.47 36.27
C VAL A 40 -1.89 8.54 35.11
N LEU A 41 -1.08 7.52 35.37
CA LEU A 41 -0.74 6.51 34.35
C LEU A 41 -1.97 5.80 33.77
N ILE A 42 -2.95 5.45 34.62
CA ILE A 42 -4.14 4.72 34.18
C ILE A 42 -5.15 5.67 33.51
N VAL A 43 -5.35 6.86 34.06
CA VAL A 43 -6.39 7.80 33.60
C VAL A 43 -5.99 8.52 32.31
N THR A 44 -4.73 8.94 32.18
CA THR A 44 -4.27 9.67 30.98
C THR A 44 -3.27 8.88 30.15
N GLY A 45 -2.42 8.09 30.79
CA GLY A 45 -1.38 7.31 30.11
C GLY A 45 -1.94 6.19 29.24
N LEU A 46 -2.76 5.30 29.81
CA LEU A 46 -3.32 4.15 29.08
C LEU A 46 -4.22 4.60 27.91
N PRO A 47 -5.18 5.55 28.07
CA PRO A 47 -5.96 6.06 26.96
C PRO A 47 -5.11 6.78 25.91
N GLY A 48 -4.10 7.55 26.34
CA GLY A 48 -3.13 8.18 25.45
C GLY A 48 -2.39 7.16 24.59
N PHE A 49 -1.92 6.06 25.18
CA PHE A 49 -1.25 4.99 24.46
C PHE A 49 -2.18 4.29 23.44
N LEU A 50 -3.41 3.97 23.84
CA LEU A 50 -4.40 3.35 22.96
C LEU A 50 -4.76 4.26 21.76
N LEU A 51 -4.93 5.56 22.01
CA LEU A 51 -5.17 6.54 20.96
C LEU A 51 -3.98 6.68 20.01
N ALA A 52 -2.75 6.65 20.54
CA ALA A 52 -1.53 6.66 19.71
C ALA A 52 -1.47 5.42 18.81
N ALA A 53 -1.67 4.22 19.38
CA ALA A 53 -1.69 2.98 18.61
C ALA A 53 -2.78 2.97 17.53
N GLY A 54 -4.00 3.39 17.87
CA GLY A 54 -5.10 3.50 16.92
C GLY A 54 -4.85 4.52 15.81
N GLY A 55 -4.33 5.70 16.16
CA GLY A 55 -3.95 6.75 15.19
C GLY A 55 -2.88 6.27 14.21
N VAL A 56 -1.84 5.61 14.73
CA VAL A 56 -0.75 5.02 13.94
C VAL A 56 -1.28 3.94 12.99
N VAL A 57 -2.12 3.00 13.48
CA VAL A 57 -2.74 1.96 12.65
C VAL A 57 -3.61 2.58 11.54
N LEU A 58 -4.38 3.62 11.84
CA LEU A 58 -5.19 4.33 10.84
C LEU A 58 -4.33 5.00 9.75
N ILE A 59 -3.20 5.60 10.13
CA ILE A 59 -2.26 6.21 9.16
C ILE A 59 -1.65 5.13 8.25
N PHE A 60 -1.13 4.04 8.82
CA PHE A 60 -0.51 2.96 8.04
C PHE A 60 -1.50 2.24 7.13
N SER A 61 -2.72 1.99 7.61
CA SER A 61 -3.78 1.39 6.80
C SER A 61 -4.21 2.29 5.63
N TYR A 62 -4.21 3.62 5.82
CA TYR A 62 -4.49 4.56 4.74
C TYR A 62 -3.37 4.58 3.68
N SER A 63 -2.11 4.59 4.11
CA SER A 63 -0.94 4.59 3.21
C SER A 63 -0.83 3.32 2.34
N LYS A 64 -1.18 2.16 2.90
CA LYS A 64 -1.19 0.89 2.16
C LYS A 64 -2.21 0.91 1.01
N ARG A 65 -3.34 1.59 1.18
CA ARG A 65 -4.41 1.66 0.17
C ARG A 65 -4.07 2.56 -1.01
N SER A 66 -3.21 3.56 -0.82
CA SER A 66 -2.73 4.44 -1.91
C SER A 66 -1.69 3.80 -2.84
N ARG A 67 -1.01 2.71 -2.44
CA ARG A 67 -0.03 2.02 -3.31
C ARG A 67 -0.66 1.02 -4.29
N GLN A 68 -1.92 0.65 -4.11
CA GLN A 68 -2.60 -0.35 -4.95
C GLN A 68 -3.31 0.24 -6.18
N SER A 69 -3.24 1.56 -6.38
CA SER A 69 -3.93 2.25 -7.49
C SER A 69 -3.07 2.46 -8.75
N LEU A 70 -1.99 1.70 -8.96
CA LEU A 70 -1.55 1.50 -10.34
C LEU A 70 -2.29 0.29 -10.90
N PRO A 71 -3.33 0.49 -11.73
CA PRO A 71 -3.80 -0.60 -12.57
C PRO A 71 -2.61 -0.98 -13.45
N ARG A 72 -2.10 -2.19 -13.24
CA ARG A 72 -1.18 -2.80 -14.18
C ARG A 72 -1.99 -3.02 -15.46
N HIS A 73 -1.92 -2.06 -16.37
CA HIS A 73 -2.35 -2.26 -17.74
C HIS A 73 -1.34 -3.22 -18.38
N ASP A 74 -1.44 -4.49 -17.99
CA ASP A 74 -0.78 -5.57 -18.68
C ASP A 74 -1.49 -5.65 -20.03
N ILE A 75 -0.83 -5.14 -21.07
CA ILE A 75 -1.23 -5.42 -22.44
C ILE A 75 -0.97 -6.92 -22.62
N ARG A 76 -1.93 -7.74 -22.21
CA ARG A 76 -2.08 -9.07 -22.78
C ARG A 76 -2.48 -8.83 -24.23
N VAL A 77 -1.51 -8.97 -25.13
CA VAL A 77 -1.72 -9.20 -26.55
C VAL A 77 -2.47 -10.53 -26.68
N GLY A 78 -3.77 -10.47 -26.45
CA GLY A 78 -4.72 -11.52 -26.76
C GLY A 78 -5.13 -11.37 -28.22
N ASN A 79 -4.80 -12.38 -29.00
CA ASN A 79 -5.17 -12.56 -30.39
C ASN A 79 -6.69 -12.48 -30.59
N SER A 80 -7.14 -11.55 -31.45
CA SER A 80 -8.12 -11.83 -32.52
C SER A 80 -8.35 -10.57 -33.37
N GLN A 81 -7.45 -10.33 -34.33
CA GLN A 81 -7.71 -9.45 -35.46
C GLN A 81 -7.65 -10.30 -36.73
N PRO A 82 -8.80 -10.74 -37.29
CA PRO A 82 -8.84 -11.38 -38.59
C PRO A 82 -8.53 -10.30 -39.63
N GLY A 83 -7.26 -10.20 -40.02
CA GLY A 83 -6.81 -9.18 -40.98
C GLY A 83 -5.32 -8.87 -40.97
N ARG A 84 -4.54 -9.36 -39.99
CA ARG A 84 -3.07 -9.25 -40.07
C ARG A 84 -2.51 -10.33 -40.97
N THR A 85 -2.20 -9.94 -42.20
CA THR A 85 -1.42 -10.74 -43.14
C THR A 85 -0.01 -10.89 -42.59
N LEU A 86 0.33 -12.10 -42.14
CA LEU A 86 1.69 -12.44 -41.73
C LEU A 86 2.54 -12.61 -43.00
N TYR A 87 3.81 -12.24 -42.95
CA TYR A 87 4.77 -12.46 -44.04
C TYR A 87 5.92 -13.33 -43.53
N CYS A 88 6.41 -14.22 -44.38
CA CYS A 88 7.54 -15.09 -44.07
C CYS A 88 8.83 -14.27 -43.97
N ARG A 89 9.59 -14.42 -42.88
CA ARG A 89 10.88 -13.72 -42.70
C ARG A 89 11.96 -14.18 -43.68
N ASN A 90 11.85 -15.40 -44.18
CA ASN A 90 12.85 -15.99 -45.09
C ASN A 90 12.65 -15.57 -46.55
N CYS A 91 11.40 -15.51 -47.04
CA CYS A 91 11.13 -15.25 -48.47
C CYS A 91 10.15 -14.11 -48.76
N GLY A 92 9.57 -13.47 -47.73
CA GLY A 92 8.59 -12.40 -47.88
C GLY A 92 7.20 -12.84 -48.36
N GLY A 93 6.95 -14.15 -48.55
CA GLY A 93 5.65 -14.66 -48.95
C GLY A 93 4.58 -14.49 -47.87
N GLN A 94 3.33 -14.21 -48.26
CA GLN A 94 2.21 -14.07 -47.33
C GLN A 94 1.87 -15.44 -46.69
N LEU A 95 1.74 -15.44 -45.37
CA LEU A 95 1.45 -16.60 -44.52
C LEU A 95 0.02 -16.53 -44.00
N ASN A 96 -0.64 -17.68 -43.99
CA ASN A 96 -1.90 -17.84 -43.27
C ASN A 96 -1.60 -17.96 -41.77
N THR A 97 -2.43 -17.35 -40.93
CA THR A 97 -2.25 -17.20 -39.48
C THR A 97 -2.08 -18.51 -38.71
N ASN A 98 -2.40 -19.66 -39.33
CA ASN A 98 -2.29 -20.99 -38.74
C ASN A 98 -1.42 -21.98 -39.55
N SER A 99 -0.52 -21.49 -40.41
CA SER A 99 0.39 -22.38 -41.15
C SER A 99 1.70 -22.59 -40.38
N ASN A 100 2.08 -23.85 -40.12
CA ASN A 100 3.35 -24.19 -39.45
C ASN A 100 4.57 -24.02 -40.38
N TYR A 101 4.34 -24.06 -41.70
CA TYR A 101 5.39 -23.97 -42.72
C TYR A 101 4.98 -23.00 -43.83
N CYS A 102 5.95 -22.28 -44.38
CA CYS A 102 5.72 -21.38 -45.50
C CYS A 102 5.49 -22.17 -46.80
N PRO A 103 4.37 -21.99 -47.52
CA PRO A 103 4.10 -22.70 -48.77
C PRO A 103 5.02 -22.28 -49.93
N LYS A 104 5.76 -21.16 -49.81
CA LYS A 104 6.68 -20.68 -50.85
C LYS A 104 8.10 -21.19 -50.72
N CYS A 105 8.61 -21.37 -49.50
CA CYS A 105 10.03 -21.69 -49.28
C CYS A 105 10.26 -22.85 -48.30
N GLY A 106 9.20 -23.43 -47.72
CA GLY A 106 9.28 -24.59 -46.84
C GLY A 106 9.80 -24.33 -45.43
N THR A 107 10.22 -23.10 -45.08
CA THR A 107 10.72 -22.78 -43.73
C THR A 107 9.59 -22.63 -42.73
N ASN A 108 9.89 -22.91 -41.46
CA ASN A 108 8.94 -22.78 -40.36
C ASN A 108 8.43 -21.33 -40.24
N ALA A 109 7.12 -21.16 -40.01
CA ALA A 109 6.46 -19.86 -39.97
C ALA A 109 6.84 -19.00 -38.75
N LEU A 110 7.42 -19.60 -37.70
CA LEU A 110 7.75 -18.96 -36.43
C LEU A 110 9.26 -18.79 -36.17
N ALA A 111 10.11 -19.26 -37.08
CA ALA A 111 11.57 -19.16 -36.99
C ALA A 111 12.11 -17.83 -37.55
#